data_AF-N9UU44-F1
#
_entry.id   AF-N9UU44-F1
#
_cell.length_a   1.000
_cell.length_b   1.000
_cell.length_c   1.000
_cell.angle_alpha   90.00
_cell.angle_beta   90.00
_cell.angle_gamma   90.00
#
_symmetry.space_group_name_H-M   'P 1'
#
loop_
_entity.id
_entity.type
_entity.pdbx_description
1 polymer ?
#
loop_
_entity_poly.entity_id
_entity_poly.type
_entity_poly.pdbx_seq_one_letter_code
_entity_poly.pdbx_strand_id
1 'polypeptide(L)'
;MWVILVLLVAILSIIILLLMFQFIDPLKTKWYVTFFVFLGWGMSFAIPILLPIDISSSLFDKCVNNKNKVCDEPFTYVDKKTLVVLWNLLYWGTTILCWTAIPFLQSYCSAGDFHVLERIKTSLRENIIFYLVVGFVCGVFLILFLIWNENGDWLGIAIAAANAWGLIMVIGMMGYGIVAVPARLIKNISSKHYLNSLYSEINDLTEEHEEEEGILSELITLVKKADEIIPITDPMRKCVLIIINEIDPKRYEATEPSRDFVKSYENLSELHANIQFQQLKVKQIFYTLHSNVDQVLKYESINNKKAPLFQRIYFNVIKKIVSVIALILFIIYSLTVFSSELLLPFNLPILSPLYYIIQSIESSAF
;
A
#
# COMPACT_ATOMS: atom_id res chain seq x y z
N MET A 1 -6.79 20.04 24.30
CA MET A 1 -5.71 19.12 23.88
C MET A 1 -6.18 17.67 23.66
N TRP A 2 -6.32 16.83 24.70
CA TRP A 2 -6.55 15.38 24.54
C TRP A 2 -7.82 14.99 23.75
N VAL A 3 -8.93 15.70 23.94
CA VAL A 3 -10.19 15.43 23.21
C VAL A 3 -10.00 15.56 21.70
N ILE A 4 -9.27 16.58 21.25
CA ILE A 4 -9.03 16.84 19.83
C ILE A 4 -8.10 15.77 19.26
N LEU A 5 -7.05 15.40 19.98
CA LEU A 5 -6.16 14.30 19.57
C LEU A 5 -6.92 12.97 19.45
N VAL A 6 -7.76 12.63 20.43
CA VAL A 6 -8.59 11.42 20.39
C VAL A 6 -9.56 11.45 19.21
N LEU A 7 -10.19 12.61 18.95
CA LEU A 7 -11.09 12.78 17.82
C LEU A 7 -10.36 12.64 16.48
N LEU A 8 -9.16 13.21 16.34
CA LEU A 8 -8.33 13.06 15.13
C LEU A 8 -7.94 11.60 14.91
N VAL A 9 -7.51 10.89 15.96
CA VAL A 9 -7.17 9.46 15.88
C VAL A 9 -8.39 8.61 15.56
N ALA A 10 -9.56 8.93 16.11
CA ALA A 10 -10.81 8.23 15.82
C ALA A 10 -11.23 8.42 14.36
N ILE A 11 -11.18 9.66 13.85
CA ILE A 11 -11.46 9.96 12.44
C ILE A 11 -10.47 9.22 11.54
N LEU A 12 -9.19 9.27 11.86
CA LEU A 12 -8.16 8.56 11.11
C LEU A 12 -8.42 7.05 11.08
N SER A 13 -8.76 6.47 12.23
CA SER A 13 -9.08 5.04 12.35
C SER A 13 -10.29 4.65 11.49
N ILE A 14 -11.34 5.48 11.47
CA ILE A 14 -12.52 5.27 10.62
C ILE A 14 -12.13 5.33 9.14
N ILE A 15 -11.32 6.32 8.74
CA ILE A 15 -10.85 6.45 7.35
C ILE A 15 -10.06 5.20 6.94
N ILE A 16 -9.15 4.73 7.79
CA ILE A 16 -8.35 3.53 7.51
C ILE A 16 -9.25 2.30 7.39
N LEU A 17 -10.22 2.12 8.28
CA LEU A 17 -11.17 1.02 8.18
C LEU A 17 -11.93 1.06 6.86
N LEU A 18 -12.43 2.24 6.45
CA LEU A 18 -13.12 2.39 5.16
C LEU A 18 -12.20 2.04 3.97
N LEU A 19 -10.94 2.48 4.00
CA LEU A 19 -9.96 2.12 2.97
C LEU A 19 -9.67 0.61 2.96
N MET A 20 -9.58 -0.03 4.13
CA MET A 20 -9.36 -1.47 4.20
C MET A 20 -10.55 -2.27 3.67
N PHE A 21 -11.78 -1.84 3.94
CA PHE A 21 -12.97 -2.43 3.32
C PHE A 21 -13.01 -2.24 1.80
N GLN A 22 -12.32 -1.21 1.28
CA GLN A 22 -12.22 -0.99 -0.15
C GLN A 22 -11.14 -1.88 -0.82
N PHE A 23 -10.02 -2.13 -0.14
CA PHE A 23 -8.84 -2.76 -0.78
C PHE A 23 -8.53 -4.20 -0.32
N ILE A 24 -8.98 -4.65 0.86
CA ILE A 24 -8.48 -5.88 1.50
C ILE A 24 -9.60 -6.85 1.92
N ASP A 25 -10.86 -6.41 2.06
CA ASP A 25 -11.94 -7.20 2.67
C ASP A 25 -11.52 -7.79 4.05
N PRO A 26 -11.54 -7.00 5.14
CA PRO A 26 -10.99 -7.38 6.45
C PRO A 26 -11.68 -8.59 7.10
N LEU A 27 -12.88 -8.96 6.63
CA LEU A 27 -13.67 -10.08 7.14
C LEU A 27 -13.24 -11.44 6.56
N LYS A 28 -12.64 -11.46 5.37
CA LYS A 28 -12.19 -12.69 4.71
C LYS A 28 -10.71 -12.97 4.98
N THR A 29 -9.94 -11.90 5.17
CA THR A 29 -8.51 -11.97 5.42
C THR A 29 -8.22 -12.40 6.86
N LYS A 30 -7.05 -13.02 7.07
CA LYS A 30 -6.65 -13.51 8.39
C LYS A 30 -6.47 -12.30 9.34
N TRP A 31 -7.07 -12.39 10.53
CA TRP A 31 -7.16 -11.27 11.48
C TRP A 31 -5.82 -10.57 11.78
N TYR A 32 -4.74 -11.34 11.87
CA TYR A 32 -3.40 -10.83 12.16
C TYR A 32 -2.86 -9.99 10.99
N VAL A 33 -3.15 -10.34 9.74
CA VAL A 33 -2.77 -9.54 8.56
C VAL A 33 -3.50 -8.21 8.59
N THR A 34 -4.81 -8.27 8.80
CA THR A 34 -5.68 -7.09 8.92
C THR A 34 -5.18 -6.15 10.01
N PHE A 35 -4.81 -6.69 11.19
CA PHE A 35 -4.28 -5.91 12.29
C PHE A 35 -2.98 -5.17 11.94
N PHE A 36 -1.98 -5.86 11.37
CA PHE A 36 -0.70 -5.23 11.03
C PHE A 36 -0.83 -4.21 9.90
N VAL A 37 -1.72 -4.43 8.93
CA VAL A 37 -2.00 -3.45 7.89
C VAL A 37 -2.67 -2.20 8.47
N PHE A 38 -3.67 -2.38 9.34
CA PHE A 38 -4.31 -1.26 10.04
C PHE A 38 -3.28 -0.42 10.81
N LEU A 39 -2.37 -1.09 11.53
CA LEU A 39 -1.30 -0.42 12.29
C LEU A 39 -0.31 0.31 11.36
N GLY A 40 0.12 -0.34 10.28
CA GLY A 40 1.03 0.24 9.29
C GLY A 40 0.46 1.48 8.61
N TRP A 41 -0.78 1.43 8.14
CA TRP A 41 -1.47 2.58 7.55
C TRP A 41 -1.75 3.66 8.61
N GLY A 42 -2.15 3.26 9.82
CA GLY A 42 -2.36 4.15 10.96
C GLY A 42 -1.17 5.02 11.28
N MET A 43 -0.01 4.40 11.48
CA MET A 43 1.21 5.11 11.81
C MET A 43 1.69 5.99 10.64
N SER A 44 1.50 5.54 9.39
CA SER A 44 1.92 6.30 8.20
C SER A 44 1.07 7.55 8.00
N PHE A 45 -0.25 7.43 8.11
CA PHE A 45 -1.18 8.55 7.96
C PHE A 45 -1.23 9.48 9.17
N ALA A 46 -0.76 9.04 10.34
CA ALA A 46 -0.63 9.91 11.50
C ALA A 46 0.46 10.98 11.32
N ILE A 47 1.51 10.73 10.53
CA ILE A 47 2.62 11.67 10.33
C ILE A 47 2.16 12.99 9.67
N PRO A 48 1.43 12.99 8.54
CA PRO A 48 0.91 14.21 7.94
C PRO A 48 -0.06 15.00 8.83
N ILE A 49 -0.70 14.34 9.80
CA ILE A 49 -1.60 14.99 10.77
C ILE A 49 -0.79 15.60 11.93
N LEU A 50 0.22 14.90 12.42
CA LEU A 50 1.05 15.36 13.55
C LEU A 50 1.97 16.52 13.17
N LEU A 51 2.50 16.53 11.94
CA LEU A 51 3.48 17.53 11.52
C LEU A 51 2.95 18.98 11.60
N PRO A 52 1.75 19.34 11.08
CA PRO A 52 1.20 20.68 11.25
C PRO A 52 0.90 21.04 12.71
N ILE A 53 0.52 20.06 13.52
CA ILE A 53 0.25 20.23 14.95
C ILE A 53 1.55 20.57 15.72
N ASP A 54 2.64 19.90 15.39
CA ASP A 54 3.96 20.19 15.95
C ASP A 54 4.43 21.60 15.58
N ILE A 55 4.32 21.97 14.30
CA ILE A 55 4.70 23.30 13.82
C ILE A 55 3.88 24.38 14.53
N SER A 56 2.55 24.26 14.58
CA SER A 56 1.70 25.27 15.22
C SER A 56 1.96 25.38 16.73
N SER A 57 2.18 24.25 17.41
CA SER A 57 2.47 24.23 18.85
C SER A 57 3.85 24.80 19.15
N SER A 58 4.86 24.48 18.33
CA SER A 58 6.21 25.01 18.45
C SER A 58 6.28 26.52 18.21
N LEU A 59 5.49 27.05 17.26
CA LEU A 59 5.36 28.49 17.02
C LEU A 59 4.69 29.20 18.20
N PHE A 60 3.63 28.61 18.75
CA PHE A 60 2.97 29.13 19.95
C PHE A 60 3.92 29.17 21.16
N ASP A 61 4.65 28.08 21.43
CA ASP A 61 5.62 28.02 22.52
C ASP A 61 6.71 29.09 22.38
N LYS A 62 7.20 29.34 21.16
CA LYS A 62 8.16 30.44 20.89
C LYS A 62 7.55 31.81 21.14
N CYS A 63 6.30 32.02 20.73
CA CYS A 63 5.57 33.27 20.94
C CYS A 63 5.40 33.57 22.44
N VAL A 64 4.94 32.59 23.23
CA VAL A 64 4.73 32.74 24.68
C VAL A 64 6.05 33.05 25.41
N ASN A 65 7.16 32.47 24.97
CA ASN A 65 8.48 32.76 25.55
C ASN A 65 8.95 34.20 25.23
N ASN A 66 8.55 34.75 24.08
CA ASN A 66 8.75 36.15 23.74
C ASN A 66 7.64 37.02 24.37
N LYS A 67 7.82 37.39 25.65
CA LYS A 67 6.88 38.11 26.55
C LYS A 67 6.24 39.44 26.04
N ASN A 68 6.47 39.82 24.78
CA ASN A 68 6.07 41.10 24.19
C ASN A 68 4.94 40.98 23.14
N LYS A 69 4.34 39.80 22.93
CA LYS A 69 3.26 39.59 21.95
C LYS A 69 2.05 38.91 22.58
N VAL A 70 0.84 39.30 22.17
CA VAL A 70 -0.40 38.55 22.47
C VAL A 70 -0.39 37.32 21.58
N CYS A 71 -0.36 36.13 22.18
CA CYS A 71 -0.29 34.86 21.48
C CYS A 71 -1.62 34.12 21.64
N ASP A 72 -2.31 33.85 20.53
CA ASP A 72 -3.52 33.04 20.54
C ASP A 72 -3.17 31.55 20.55
N GLU A 73 -3.73 30.80 21.48
CA GLU A 73 -3.52 29.35 21.56
C GLU A 73 -4.15 28.65 20.35
N PRO A 74 -3.39 27.87 19.57
CA PRO A 74 -3.96 27.15 18.44
C PRO A 74 -4.93 26.07 18.93
N PHE A 75 -6.02 25.85 18.20
CA PHE A 75 -7.02 24.85 18.60
C PHE A 75 -6.43 23.44 18.76
N THR A 76 -5.36 23.11 18.03
CA THR A 76 -4.63 21.84 18.10
C THR A 76 -3.41 21.88 19.01
N TYR A 77 -3.27 22.85 19.91
CA TYR A 77 -2.08 22.93 20.76
C TYR A 77 -1.81 21.61 21.50
N VAL A 78 -0.57 21.13 21.38
CA VAL A 78 -0.05 19.97 22.10
C VAL A 78 1.23 20.35 22.81
N ASP A 79 1.33 20.01 24.10
CA ASP A 79 2.53 20.30 24.87
C ASP A 79 3.76 19.53 24.33
N LYS A 80 4.94 20.14 24.47
CA LYS A 80 6.20 19.58 24.00
C LYS A 80 6.49 18.16 24.52
N LYS A 81 6.10 17.82 25.75
CA LYS A 81 6.36 16.48 26.30
C LYS A 81 5.52 15.43 25.57
N THR A 82 4.23 15.73 25.36
CA THR A 82 3.32 14.87 24.60
C THR A 82 3.76 14.72 23.14
N LEU A 83 4.19 15.80 22.48
CA LEU A 83 4.73 15.73 21.11
C LEU A 83 5.93 14.80 21.00
N VAL A 84 6.88 14.86 21.95
CA VAL A 84 8.05 13.95 21.97
C VAL A 84 7.61 12.49 22.14
N VAL A 85 6.61 12.21 22.99
CA VAL A 85 6.09 10.85 23.14
C VAL A 85 5.42 10.36 21.85
N LEU A 86 4.59 11.21 21.21
CA LEU A 86 3.91 10.87 19.95
C LEU A 86 4.92 10.61 18.82
N TRP A 87 5.92 11.48 18.67
CA TRP A 87 6.98 11.29 17.67
C TRP A 87 7.83 10.05 17.93
N ASN A 88 8.18 9.75 19.19
CA ASN A 88 8.89 8.51 19.51
C ASN A 88 8.05 7.27 19.19
N LEU A 89 6.76 7.30 19.50
CA LEU A 89 5.85 6.20 19.19
C LEU A 89 5.71 5.99 17.68
N LEU A 90 5.56 7.07 16.90
CA LEU A 90 5.51 6.98 15.44
C LEU A 90 6.85 6.51 14.87
N TYR A 91 7.97 7.06 15.33
CA TYR A 91 9.30 6.70 14.84
C TYR A 91 9.62 5.22 15.09
N TRP A 92 9.51 4.77 16.34
CA TRP A 92 9.81 3.37 16.67
C TRP A 92 8.76 2.41 16.12
N GLY A 93 7.49 2.81 16.16
CA GLY A 93 6.38 2.02 15.63
C GLY A 93 6.54 1.77 14.12
N THR A 94 6.77 2.83 13.33
CA THR A 94 7.01 2.70 11.89
C THR A 94 8.29 1.93 11.59
N THR A 95 9.35 2.12 12.38
CA THR A 95 10.61 1.38 12.21
C THR A 95 10.41 -0.12 12.42
N ILE A 96 9.78 -0.54 13.52
CA ILE A 96 9.52 -1.96 13.82
C ILE A 96 8.57 -2.58 12.79
N LEU A 97 7.54 -1.84 12.38
CA LEU A 97 6.59 -2.32 11.38
C LEU A 97 7.27 -2.53 10.02
N CYS A 98 8.03 -1.53 9.56
CA CYS A 98 8.65 -1.51 8.24
C CYS A 98 9.81 -2.51 8.13
N TRP A 99 10.69 -2.56 9.13
CA TRP A 99 11.93 -3.35 9.08
C TRP A 99 11.82 -4.72 9.74
N THR A 100 10.67 -5.10 10.30
CA THR A 100 10.55 -6.40 10.97
C THR A 100 9.18 -7.02 10.76
N ALA A 101 8.11 -6.37 11.24
CA ALA A 101 6.80 -7.03 11.29
C ALA A 101 6.20 -7.29 9.90
N ILE A 102 6.20 -6.29 9.01
CA ILE A 102 5.60 -6.41 7.67
C ILE A 102 6.40 -7.37 6.78
N PRO A 103 7.75 -7.27 6.66
CA PRO A 103 8.54 -8.23 5.87
C PRO A 103 8.41 -9.67 6.37
N PHE A 104 8.42 -9.87 7.70
CA PHE A 104 8.17 -11.19 8.29
C PHE A 104 6.79 -11.72 7.93
N LEU A 105 5.76 -10.88 8.05
CA LEU A 105 4.38 -11.26 7.77
C LEU A 105 4.18 -11.60 6.29
N GLN A 106 4.86 -10.88 5.39
CA GLN A 106 4.84 -11.16 3.95
C GLN A 106 5.41 -12.55 3.67
N SER A 107 6.64 -12.86 4.10
CA SER A 107 7.24 -14.19 3.96
C SER A 107 6.40 -15.28 4.65
N TYR A 108 5.85 -15.01 5.83
CA TYR A 108 5.02 -15.98 6.56
C TYR A 108 3.71 -16.32 5.83
N CYS A 109 3.09 -15.34 5.19
CA CYS A 109 1.88 -15.54 4.39
C CYS A 109 2.17 -16.20 3.04
N SER A 110 3.34 -15.95 2.45
CA SER A 110 3.80 -16.57 1.21
C SER A 110 4.35 -17.99 1.40
N ALA A 111 4.75 -18.37 2.62
CA ALA A 111 5.26 -19.71 2.90
C ALA A 111 4.16 -20.80 2.78
N GLY A 112 4.41 -21.79 1.93
CA GLY A 112 3.56 -22.97 1.73
C GLY A 112 3.84 -24.13 2.70
N ASP A 113 4.59 -23.90 3.78
CA ASP A 113 4.83 -24.89 4.82
C ASP A 113 3.51 -25.34 5.49
N PHE A 114 3.42 -26.60 5.91
CA PHE A 114 2.19 -27.17 6.46
C PHE A 114 2.01 -26.87 7.94
N HIS A 115 3.12 -26.70 8.68
CA HIS A 115 3.09 -26.37 10.10
C HIS A 115 3.44 -24.91 10.38
N VAL A 116 2.83 -24.33 11.41
CA VAL A 116 3.06 -22.92 11.81
C VAL A 116 4.52 -22.66 12.17
N LEU A 117 5.18 -23.60 12.87
CA LEU A 117 6.59 -23.46 13.26
C LEU A 117 7.52 -23.47 12.05
N GLU A 118 7.21 -24.28 11.03
CA GLU A 118 7.98 -24.35 9.79
C GLU A 118 7.82 -23.05 9.00
N ARG A 119 6.58 -22.53 8.89
CA ARG A 119 6.34 -21.20 8.29
C ARG A 119 7.14 -20.11 8.98
N ILE A 120 7.18 -20.08 10.31
CA ILE A 120 7.96 -19.10 11.09
C ILE A 120 9.46 -19.26 10.81
N LYS A 121 9.96 -20.50 10.77
CA LYS A 121 11.38 -20.77 10.50
C LYS A 121 11.77 -20.35 9.09
N THR A 122 10.95 -20.70 8.09
CA THR A 122 11.13 -20.33 6.69
C THR A 122 11.10 -18.81 6.53
N SER A 123 10.10 -18.13 7.10
CA SER A 123 10.00 -16.67 6.99
C SER A 123 11.14 -15.93 7.69
N LEU A 124 11.59 -16.40 8.86
CA LEU A 124 12.77 -15.83 9.51
C LEU A 124 14.04 -16.05 8.68
N ARG A 125 14.21 -17.25 8.11
CA ARG A 125 15.38 -17.57 7.26
C ARG A 125 15.44 -16.63 6.05
N GLU A 126 14.34 -16.45 5.33
CA GLU A 126 14.27 -15.55 4.16
C GLU A 126 14.61 -14.11 4.53
N ASN A 127 14.02 -13.59 5.61
CA ASN A 127 14.27 -12.23 6.06
C ASN A 127 15.72 -12.04 6.54
N ILE A 128 16.27 -12.99 7.29
CA ILE A 128 17.68 -12.94 7.73
C ILE A 128 18.62 -12.94 6.51
N ILE A 129 18.38 -13.79 5.52
CA ILE A 129 19.20 -13.82 4.29
C ILE A 129 19.12 -12.46 3.59
N PHE A 130 17.92 -11.90 3.43
CA PHE A 130 17.74 -10.58 2.83
C PHE A 130 18.55 -9.49 3.57
N TYR A 131 18.44 -9.42 4.91
CA TYR A 131 19.17 -8.43 5.70
C TYR A 131 20.68 -8.67 5.72
N LEU A 132 21.14 -9.91 5.66
CA LEU A 132 22.56 -10.21 5.53
C LEU A 132 23.12 -9.74 4.19
N VAL A 133 22.39 -9.96 3.09
CA VAL A 133 22.79 -9.49 1.75
C VAL A 133 22.81 -7.97 1.69
N VAL A 134 21.73 -7.30 2.13
CA VAL A 134 21.64 -5.84 2.16
C VAL A 134 22.74 -5.26 3.07
N GLY A 135 22.90 -5.82 4.27
CA GLY A 135 23.92 -5.42 5.23
C GLY A 135 25.34 -5.59 4.69
N PHE A 136 25.60 -6.67 3.96
CA PHE A 136 26.89 -6.90 3.29
C PHE A 136 27.16 -5.83 2.22
N VAL A 137 26.20 -5.56 1.34
CA VAL A 137 26.34 -4.55 0.27
C VAL A 137 26.55 -3.15 0.88
N CYS A 138 25.72 -2.76 1.85
CA CYS A 138 25.87 -1.49 2.56
C CYS A 138 27.20 -1.40 3.33
N GLY A 139 27.64 -2.52 3.93
CA GLY A 139 28.90 -2.60 4.66
C GLY A 139 30.12 -2.43 3.74
N VAL A 140 30.14 -3.09 2.58
CA VAL A 140 31.21 -2.91 1.58
C VAL A 140 31.24 -1.47 1.08
N PHE A 141 30.08 -0.89 0.78
CA PHE A 141 29.99 0.52 0.38
C PHE A 141 30.56 1.46 1.46
N LEU A 142 30.21 1.22 2.73
CA LEU A 142 30.70 2.02 3.85
C LEU A 142 32.21 1.88 4.06
N ILE A 143 32.78 0.67 3.93
CA ILE A 143 34.23 0.45 4.01
C ILE A 143 34.96 1.18 2.88
N LEU A 144 34.49 1.06 1.63
CA LEU A 144 35.06 1.77 0.49
C LEU A 144 35.00 3.28 0.68
N PHE A 145 33.90 3.79 1.23
CA PHE A 145 33.73 5.20 1.55
C PHE A 145 34.72 5.68 2.61
N LEU A 146 34.89 4.93 3.71
CA LEU A 146 35.83 5.29 4.78
C LEU A 146 37.29 5.30 4.32
N ILE A 147 37.66 4.40 3.40
CA ILE A 147 39.01 4.40 2.78
C ILE A 147 39.23 5.64 1.92
N TRP A 148 38.21 6.07 1.17
CA TRP A 148 38.31 7.27 0.34
C TRP A 148 38.34 8.56 1.19
N ASN A 149 37.61 8.59 2.30
CA ASN A 149 37.38 9.81 3.07
C ASN A 149 37.85 9.66 4.53
N GLU A 150 39.15 9.89 4.76
CA GLU A 150 39.81 9.72 6.07
C GLU A 150 39.23 10.62 7.20
N ASN A 151 38.55 11.72 6.85
CA ASN A 151 37.93 12.65 7.81
C ASN A 151 36.42 12.86 7.58
N GLY A 152 35.77 11.95 6.85
CA GLY A 152 34.37 12.09 6.45
C GLY A 152 33.37 11.95 7.59
N ASP A 153 32.39 12.86 7.67
CA ASP A 153 31.20 12.69 8.50
C ASP A 153 30.29 11.60 7.92
N TRP A 154 30.59 10.34 8.25
CA TRP A 154 29.83 9.18 7.82
C TRP A 154 28.37 9.21 8.32
N LEU A 155 28.12 9.84 9.47
CA LEU A 155 26.78 9.96 10.03
C LEU A 155 25.96 10.98 9.25
N GLY A 156 26.53 12.13 8.92
CA GLY A 156 25.91 13.11 8.03
C GLY A 156 25.55 12.53 6.66
N ILE A 157 26.43 11.69 6.09
CA ILE A 157 26.18 11.02 4.82
C ILE A 157 25.13 9.92 4.95
N ALA A 158 25.12 9.17 6.05
CA ALA A 158 24.07 8.18 6.31
C ALA A 158 22.69 8.85 6.41
N ILE A 159 22.60 10.01 7.08
CA ILE A 159 21.38 10.81 7.15
C ILE A 159 21.00 11.32 5.76
N ALA A 160 21.96 11.85 4.99
CA ALA A 160 21.71 12.34 3.63
C ALA A 160 21.24 11.22 2.70
N ALA A 161 21.82 10.02 2.78
CA ALA A 161 21.44 8.85 2.01
C ALA A 161 20.05 8.33 2.40
N ALA A 162 19.72 8.28 3.69
CA ALA A 162 18.39 7.92 4.15
C ALA A 162 17.31 8.90 3.66
N ASN A 163 17.61 10.19 3.69
CA ASN A 163 16.73 11.23 3.14
C ASN A 163 16.60 11.11 1.62
N ALA A 164 17.70 10.86 0.91
CA ALA A 164 17.69 10.65 -0.53
C ALA A 164 16.84 9.45 -0.93
N TRP A 165 16.94 8.32 -0.21
CA TRP A 165 16.08 7.16 -0.41
C TRP A 165 14.59 7.51 -0.30
N GLY A 166 14.21 8.23 0.77
CA GLY A 166 12.83 8.69 0.96
C GLY A 166 12.35 9.59 -0.17
N LEU A 167 13.17 10.56 -0.59
CA LEU A 167 12.85 11.47 -1.69
C LEU A 167 12.72 10.74 -3.03
N ILE A 168 13.61 9.79 -3.34
CA ILE A 168 13.53 8.98 -4.56
C ILE A 168 12.21 8.20 -4.58
N MET A 169 11.83 7.56 -3.47
CA MET A 169 10.57 6.83 -3.36
C MET A 169 9.36 7.75 -3.53
N VAL A 170 9.37 8.93 -2.90
CA VAL A 170 8.29 9.92 -3.05
C VAL A 170 8.18 10.38 -4.50
N ILE A 171 9.30 10.75 -5.15
CA ILE A 171 9.31 11.19 -6.55
C ILE A 171 8.73 10.10 -7.47
N GLY A 172 9.16 8.85 -7.30
CA GLY A 172 8.68 7.72 -8.09
C GLY A 172 7.16 7.48 -7.93
N MET A 173 6.68 7.44 -6.69
CA MET A 173 5.26 7.17 -6.40
C MET A 173 4.35 8.36 -6.72
N MET A 174 4.83 9.59 -6.49
CA MET A 174 4.11 10.81 -6.81
C MET A 174 3.87 10.95 -8.32
N GLY A 175 4.84 10.54 -9.16
CA GLY A 175 4.68 10.55 -10.61
C GLY A 175 3.45 9.77 -11.07
N TYR A 176 3.23 8.57 -10.51
CA TYR A 176 2.02 7.79 -10.77
C TYR A 176 0.76 8.52 -10.30
N GLY A 177 0.78 9.07 -9.08
CA GLY A 177 -0.36 9.80 -8.51
C GLY A 177 -0.79 11.02 -9.34
N ILE A 178 0.17 11.79 -9.85
CA ILE A 178 -0.06 13.00 -10.68
C ILE A 178 -0.70 12.65 -12.03
N VAL A 179 -0.37 11.50 -12.62
CA VAL A 179 -0.88 11.13 -13.95
C VAL A 179 -2.13 10.27 -13.85
N ALA A 180 -2.09 9.21 -13.05
CA ALA A 180 -3.15 8.21 -12.99
C ALA A 180 -4.44 8.75 -12.37
N VAL A 181 -4.34 9.58 -11.31
CA VAL A 181 -5.54 10.13 -10.63
C VAL A 181 -6.32 11.06 -11.57
N PRO A 182 -5.73 12.09 -12.21
CA PRO A 182 -6.42 12.92 -13.19
C PRO A 182 -6.93 12.12 -14.38
N ALA A 183 -6.14 11.21 -14.94
CA ALA A 183 -6.56 10.38 -16.06
C ALA A 183 -7.83 9.59 -15.72
N ARG A 184 -7.89 8.99 -14.53
CA ARG A 184 -9.07 8.26 -14.05
C ARG A 184 -10.28 9.18 -13.82
N LEU A 185 -10.07 10.38 -13.27
CA LEU A 185 -11.13 11.38 -13.09
C LEU A 185 -11.69 11.86 -14.43
N ILE A 186 -10.83 12.12 -15.42
CA ILE A 186 -11.24 12.52 -16.78
C ILE A 186 -12.00 11.39 -17.48
N LYS A 187 -11.52 10.14 -17.35
CA LYS A 187 -12.20 8.95 -17.87
C LYS A 187 -13.63 8.83 -17.34
N ASN A 188 -13.84 9.18 -16.06
CA ASN A 188 -15.17 9.18 -15.42
C ASN A 188 -16.12 10.29 -15.91
N ILE A 189 -15.63 11.34 -16.60
CA ILE A 189 -16.45 12.45 -17.11
C ILE A 189 -17.20 12.06 -18.39
N SER A 190 -16.62 11.19 -19.22
CA SER A 190 -17.23 10.74 -20.49
C SER A 190 -17.64 9.28 -20.39
N SER A 191 -18.95 9.04 -20.28
CA SER A 191 -19.52 7.69 -20.22
C SER A 191 -19.14 6.82 -21.43
N LYS A 192 -18.99 7.41 -22.63
CA LYS A 192 -18.63 6.66 -23.84
C LYS A 192 -17.17 6.19 -23.81
N HIS A 193 -16.23 7.06 -23.42
CA HIS A 193 -14.82 6.67 -23.31
C HIS A 193 -14.62 5.66 -22.18
N TYR A 194 -15.30 5.86 -21.05
CA TYR A 194 -15.32 4.90 -19.95
C TYR A 194 -15.80 3.51 -20.39
N LEU A 195 -16.90 3.45 -21.14
CA LEU A 195 -17.46 2.20 -21.61
C LEU A 195 -16.52 1.49 -22.60
N ASN A 196 -15.96 2.21 -23.59
CA ASN A 196 -14.99 1.63 -24.53
C ASN A 196 -13.75 1.06 -23.83
N SER A 197 -13.23 1.78 -22.85
CA SER A 197 -12.08 1.30 -22.09
C SER A 197 -12.39 0.12 -21.19
N LEU A 198 -13.63 0.00 -20.68
CA LEU A 198 -14.04 -1.19 -19.94
C LEU A 198 -14.11 -2.42 -20.84
N TYR A 199 -14.57 -2.29 -22.09
CA TYR A 199 -14.51 -3.41 -23.04
C TYR A 199 -13.07 -3.85 -23.33
N SER A 200 -12.15 -2.89 -23.50
CA SER A 200 -10.73 -3.21 -23.67
C SER A 200 -10.19 -3.95 -22.44
N GLU A 201 -10.43 -3.41 -21.25
CA GLU A 201 -9.98 -3.99 -19.99
C GLU A 201 -10.58 -5.38 -19.73
N ILE A 202 -11.84 -5.61 -20.13
CA ILE A 202 -12.47 -6.94 -20.07
C ILE A 202 -11.76 -7.93 -21.00
N ASN A 203 -11.41 -7.53 -22.22
CA ASN A 203 -10.67 -8.40 -23.14
C ASN A 203 -9.30 -8.76 -22.55
N ASP A 204 -8.55 -7.76 -22.11
CA ASP A 204 -7.23 -7.93 -21.52
C ASP A 204 -7.29 -8.85 -20.27
N LEU A 205 -8.27 -8.62 -19.38
CA LEU A 205 -8.48 -9.46 -18.19
C LEU A 205 -8.95 -10.88 -18.53
N THR A 206 -9.63 -11.09 -19.66
CA THR A 206 -10.07 -12.42 -20.08
C THR A 206 -8.88 -13.23 -20.58
N GLU A 207 -8.00 -12.62 -21.37
CA GLU A 207 -6.75 -13.23 -21.82
C GLU A 207 -5.85 -13.56 -20.61
N GLU A 208 -5.65 -12.61 -19.70
CA GLU A 208 -4.88 -12.82 -18.47
C GLU A 208 -5.50 -13.95 -17.61
N HIS A 209 -6.83 -14.00 -17.48
CA HIS A 209 -7.50 -15.06 -16.74
C HIS A 209 -7.25 -16.44 -17.35
N GLU A 210 -7.28 -16.57 -18.68
CA GLU A 210 -7.02 -17.82 -19.40
C GLU A 210 -5.57 -18.29 -19.21
N GLU A 211 -4.60 -17.38 -19.29
CA GLU A 211 -3.18 -17.67 -19.04
C GLU A 211 -2.96 -18.19 -17.61
N GLU A 212 -3.51 -17.49 -16.61
CA GLU A 212 -3.32 -17.83 -15.21
C GLU A 212 -4.06 -19.11 -14.79
N GLU A 213 -5.23 -19.40 -15.39
CA GLU A 213 -5.90 -20.70 -15.27
C GLU A 213 -5.06 -21.82 -15.89
N GLY A 214 -4.37 -21.56 -17.00
CA GLY A 214 -3.42 -22.49 -17.61
C GLY A 214 -2.30 -22.89 -16.65
N ILE A 215 -1.64 -21.90 -16.04
CA ILE A 215 -0.59 -22.12 -15.02
C ILE A 215 -1.13 -22.91 -13.82
N LEU A 216 -2.34 -22.58 -13.35
CA LEU A 216 -2.96 -23.32 -12.25
C LEU A 216 -3.20 -24.79 -12.61
N SER A 217 -3.67 -25.06 -13.84
CA SER A 217 -3.84 -26.42 -14.34
C SER A 217 -2.51 -27.18 -14.37
N GLU A 218 -1.43 -26.56 -14.84
CA GLU A 218 -0.08 -27.14 -14.83
C GLU A 218 0.36 -27.51 -13.40
N LEU A 219 0.15 -26.63 -12.42
CA LEU A 219 0.47 -26.93 -11.02
C LEU A 219 -0.36 -28.11 -10.48
N ILE A 220 -1.63 -28.24 -10.87
CA ILE A 220 -2.48 -29.37 -10.47
C ILE A 220 -1.95 -30.69 -11.07
N THR A 221 -1.37 -30.68 -12.28
CA THR A 221 -0.72 -31.89 -12.85
C THR A 221 0.41 -32.40 -11.96
N LEU A 222 1.18 -31.49 -11.36
CA LEU A 222 2.27 -31.82 -10.43
C LEU A 222 1.73 -32.40 -9.12
N VAL A 223 0.60 -31.89 -8.62
CA VAL A 223 -0.07 -32.44 -7.42
C VAL A 223 -0.53 -33.86 -7.69
N LYS A 224 -1.15 -34.13 -8.84
CA LYS A 224 -1.54 -35.49 -9.22
C LYS A 224 -0.35 -36.42 -9.27
N LYS A 225 0.77 -35.95 -9.81
CA LYS A 225 1.98 -36.77 -9.84
C LYS A 225 2.54 -37.04 -8.44
N ALA A 226 2.52 -36.04 -7.56
CA ALA A 226 2.88 -36.20 -6.16
C ALA A 226 1.95 -37.19 -5.43
N ASP A 227 0.65 -37.18 -5.75
CA ASP A 227 -0.35 -38.12 -5.22
C ASP A 227 -0.06 -39.57 -5.62
N GLU A 228 0.36 -39.81 -6.87
CA GLU A 228 0.78 -41.13 -7.35
C GLU A 228 2.07 -41.64 -6.69
N ILE A 229 3.07 -40.76 -6.54
CA ILE A 229 4.41 -41.13 -6.06
C ILE A 229 4.42 -41.36 -4.54
N ILE A 230 3.56 -40.67 -3.79
CA ILE A 230 3.57 -40.70 -2.32
C ILE A 230 2.49 -41.66 -1.81
N PRO A 231 2.85 -42.88 -1.37
CA PRO A 231 1.89 -43.88 -0.93
C PRO A 231 1.21 -43.46 0.38
N ILE A 232 0.07 -44.11 0.68
CA ILE A 232 -0.75 -43.82 1.88
C ILE A 232 0.03 -44.04 3.19
N THR A 233 1.02 -44.94 3.19
CA THR A 233 1.88 -45.25 4.33
C THR A 233 2.91 -44.17 4.65
N ASP A 234 3.13 -43.21 3.74
CA ASP A 234 4.15 -42.20 3.90
C ASP A 234 3.74 -41.10 4.89
N PRO A 235 4.62 -40.65 5.80
CA PRO A 235 4.34 -39.51 6.67
C PRO A 235 3.91 -38.24 5.92
N MET A 236 4.46 -38.00 4.73
CA MET A 236 4.18 -36.84 3.89
C MET A 236 2.81 -36.89 3.21
N ARG A 237 2.12 -38.04 3.25
CA ARG A 237 0.78 -38.20 2.65
C ARG A 237 -0.21 -37.15 3.17
N LYS A 238 -0.12 -36.81 4.46
CA LYS A 238 -0.97 -35.77 5.07
C LYS A 238 -0.81 -34.42 4.37
N CYS A 239 0.40 -34.09 3.94
CA CYS A 239 0.68 -32.82 3.26
C CYS A 239 0.07 -32.79 1.86
N VAL A 240 0.19 -33.89 1.10
CA VAL A 240 -0.47 -34.04 -0.22
C VAL A 240 -1.99 -33.88 -0.08
N LEU A 241 -2.59 -34.53 0.92
CA LEU A 241 -4.03 -34.45 1.16
C LEU A 241 -4.51 -33.03 1.50
N ILE A 242 -3.70 -32.25 2.23
CA ILE A 242 -4.00 -30.84 2.49
C ILE A 242 -4.11 -30.08 1.17
N ILE A 243 -3.14 -30.24 0.27
CA ILE A 243 -3.15 -29.58 -1.05
C ILE A 243 -4.37 -30.00 -1.86
N ILE A 244 -4.66 -31.31 -1.94
CA ILE A 244 -5.80 -31.84 -2.72
C ILE A 244 -7.12 -31.27 -2.20
N ASN A 245 -7.30 -31.18 -0.87
CA ASN A 245 -8.52 -30.66 -0.27
C ASN A 245 -8.73 -29.15 -0.52
N GLU A 246 -7.67 -28.40 -0.84
CA GLU A 246 -7.77 -26.99 -1.21
C GLU A 246 -8.11 -26.77 -2.69
N ILE A 247 -7.97 -27.80 -3.54
CA ILE A 247 -8.28 -27.74 -4.97
C ILE A 247 -9.75 -28.11 -5.19
N ASP A 248 -10.41 -27.45 -6.14
CA ASP A 248 -11.77 -27.83 -6.56
C ASP A 248 -11.77 -29.27 -7.11
N PRO A 249 -12.60 -30.19 -6.57
CA PRO A 249 -12.65 -31.57 -7.02
C PRO A 249 -12.83 -31.73 -8.52
N LYS A 250 -13.61 -30.85 -9.17
CA LYS A 250 -13.83 -30.91 -10.62
C LYS A 250 -12.55 -30.64 -11.40
N ARG A 251 -11.76 -29.67 -10.93
CA ARG A 251 -10.47 -29.31 -11.53
C ARG A 251 -9.47 -30.43 -11.31
N TYR A 252 -9.44 -30.98 -10.10
CA TYR A 252 -8.60 -32.13 -9.83
C TYR A 252 -8.93 -33.27 -10.78
N GLU A 253 -10.18 -33.76 -10.84
CA GLU A 253 -10.54 -34.91 -11.68
C GLU A 253 -10.22 -34.72 -13.17
N ALA A 254 -10.39 -33.50 -13.72
CA ALA A 254 -10.20 -33.21 -15.14
C ALA A 254 -8.73 -33.21 -15.63
N THR A 255 -7.75 -33.01 -14.73
CA THR A 255 -6.34 -32.84 -15.12
C THR A 255 -5.61 -34.18 -15.26
N GLU A 256 -4.62 -34.32 -16.14
CA GLU A 256 -3.76 -35.53 -16.20
C GLU A 256 -2.49 -35.37 -15.32
N PRO A 257 -1.91 -36.46 -14.80
CA PRO A 257 -0.68 -36.38 -13.99
C PRO A 257 0.52 -35.95 -14.84
N SER A 258 1.41 -35.14 -14.24
CA SER A 258 2.68 -34.76 -14.88
C SER A 258 3.62 -35.96 -15.04
N ARG A 259 4.66 -35.80 -15.88
CA ARG A 259 5.68 -36.85 -16.08
C ARG A 259 6.61 -36.98 -14.88
N ASP A 260 7.08 -35.86 -14.36
CA ASP A 260 8.12 -35.81 -13.33
C ASP A 260 7.66 -35.01 -12.10
N PHE A 261 7.91 -35.57 -10.93
CA PHE A 261 7.85 -34.88 -9.65
C PHE A 261 8.89 -35.50 -8.71
N VAL A 262 9.77 -34.67 -8.13
CA VAL A 262 10.77 -35.13 -7.18
C VAL A 262 10.19 -35.02 -5.78
N LYS A 263 10.03 -36.16 -5.11
CA LYS A 263 9.56 -36.23 -3.73
C LYS A 263 10.56 -35.58 -2.78
N SER A 264 10.23 -34.39 -2.30
CA SER A 264 10.92 -33.67 -1.23
C SER A 264 9.91 -32.83 -0.46
N TYR A 265 10.13 -32.62 0.85
CA TYR A 265 9.29 -31.74 1.65
C TYR A 265 9.34 -30.31 1.11
N GLU A 266 10.52 -29.83 0.72
CA GLU A 266 10.72 -28.49 0.16
C GLU A 266 9.92 -28.31 -1.13
N ASN A 267 10.05 -29.23 -2.09
CA ASN A 267 9.29 -29.20 -3.34
C ASN A 267 7.77 -29.23 -3.12
N LEU A 268 7.31 -29.97 -2.11
CA LEU A 268 5.89 -30.08 -1.80
C LEU A 268 5.36 -28.83 -1.09
N SER A 269 6.17 -28.19 -0.24
CA SER A 269 5.87 -26.90 0.38
C SER A 269 5.86 -25.76 -0.65
N GLU A 270 6.78 -25.79 -1.62
CA GLU A 270 6.83 -24.82 -2.73
C GLU A 270 5.64 -25.00 -3.67
N LEU A 271 5.30 -26.25 -4.02
CA LEU A 271 4.11 -26.56 -4.80
C LEU A 271 2.84 -26.04 -4.12
N HIS A 272 2.72 -26.24 -2.80
CA HIS A 272 1.60 -25.71 -2.02
C HIS A 272 1.55 -24.18 -2.02
N ALA A 273 2.69 -23.50 -1.82
CA ALA A 273 2.79 -22.04 -1.89
C ALA A 273 2.31 -21.52 -3.25
N ASN A 274 2.81 -22.12 -4.32
CA ASN A 274 2.49 -21.73 -5.69
C ASN A 274 1.00 -21.94 -6.00
N ILE A 275 0.41 -23.04 -5.55
CA ILE A 275 -1.04 -23.28 -5.74
C ILE A 275 -1.87 -22.27 -4.96
N GLN A 276 -1.54 -21.99 -3.71
CA GLN A 276 -2.27 -21.00 -2.91
C GLN A 276 -2.20 -19.62 -3.56
N PHE A 277 -1.01 -19.20 -3.98
CA PHE A 277 -0.82 -17.94 -4.68
C PHE A 277 -1.60 -17.89 -5.99
N GLN A 278 -1.48 -18.93 -6.81
CA GLN A 278 -2.10 -18.98 -8.13
C GLN A 278 -3.62 -19.01 -8.05
N GLN A 279 -4.19 -19.78 -7.11
CA GLN A 279 -5.63 -19.78 -6.86
C GLN A 279 -6.16 -18.40 -6.43
N LEU A 280 -5.40 -17.69 -5.59
CA LEU A 280 -5.78 -16.33 -5.17
C LEU A 280 -5.73 -15.36 -6.34
N LYS A 281 -4.70 -15.44 -7.18
CA LYS A 281 -4.52 -14.59 -8.37
C LYS A 281 -5.65 -14.82 -9.38
N VAL A 282 -5.95 -16.06 -9.72
CA VAL A 282 -7.09 -16.43 -10.58
C VAL A 282 -8.42 -15.91 -10.03
N LYS A 283 -8.67 -16.11 -8.73
CA LYS A 283 -9.89 -15.59 -8.08
C LYS A 283 -9.96 -14.06 -8.16
N GLN A 284 -8.86 -13.36 -7.92
CA GLN A 284 -8.80 -11.90 -7.96
C GLN A 284 -9.11 -11.36 -9.37
N ILE A 285 -8.50 -11.95 -10.40
CA ILE A 285 -8.75 -11.58 -11.80
C ILE A 285 -10.22 -11.85 -12.13
N PHE A 286 -10.74 -13.03 -11.79
CA PHE A 286 -12.14 -13.39 -12.02
C PHE A 286 -13.12 -12.41 -11.38
N TYR A 287 -12.91 -12.02 -10.11
CA TYR A 287 -13.76 -11.04 -9.44
C TYR A 287 -13.67 -9.65 -10.08
N THR A 288 -12.48 -9.24 -10.51
CA THR A 288 -12.26 -7.95 -11.20
C THR A 288 -12.96 -7.93 -12.55
N LEU A 289 -12.82 -9.01 -13.32
CA LEU A 289 -13.50 -9.22 -14.60
C LEU A 289 -15.02 -9.13 -14.43
N HIS A 290 -15.60 -9.88 -13.48
CA HIS A 290 -17.05 -9.87 -13.23
C HIS A 290 -17.53 -8.48 -12.79
N SER A 291 -16.77 -7.78 -11.96
CA SER A 291 -17.08 -6.40 -11.55
C SER A 291 -17.10 -5.44 -12.74
N ASN A 292 -16.15 -5.58 -13.66
CA ASN A 292 -16.08 -4.77 -14.87
C ASN A 292 -17.24 -5.09 -15.82
N VAL A 293 -17.61 -6.36 -16.00
CA VAL A 293 -18.80 -6.77 -16.77
C VAL A 293 -20.07 -6.18 -16.16
N ASP A 294 -20.25 -6.25 -14.84
CA ASP A 294 -21.39 -5.65 -14.15
C ASP A 294 -21.46 -4.13 -14.34
N GLN A 295 -20.30 -3.46 -14.38
CA GLN A 295 -20.24 -2.03 -14.69
C GLN A 295 -20.67 -1.75 -16.13
N VAL A 296 -20.19 -2.52 -17.12
CA VAL A 296 -20.61 -2.38 -18.51
C VAL A 296 -22.12 -2.52 -18.63
N LEU A 297 -22.71 -3.57 -18.06
CA LEU A 297 -24.16 -3.81 -18.08
C LEU A 297 -24.94 -2.63 -17.46
N LYS A 298 -24.45 -2.07 -16.35
CA LYS A 298 -25.04 -0.88 -15.73
C LYS A 298 -24.99 0.32 -16.69
N TYR A 299 -23.84 0.61 -17.29
CA TYR A 299 -23.67 1.73 -18.21
C TYR A 299 -24.50 1.57 -19.49
N GLU A 300 -24.59 0.38 -20.06
CA GLU A 300 -25.46 0.08 -21.20
C GLU A 300 -26.94 0.25 -20.86
N SER A 301 -27.37 -0.22 -19.69
CA SER A 301 -28.77 -0.05 -19.24
C SER A 301 -29.15 1.44 -19.10
N ILE A 302 -28.21 2.28 -18.65
CA ILE A 302 -28.37 3.73 -18.53
C ILE A 302 -28.45 4.37 -19.92
N ASN A 303 -27.55 3.97 -20.84
CA ASN A 303 -27.50 4.51 -22.20
C ASN A 303 -28.76 4.14 -23.01
N ASN A 304 -29.24 2.90 -22.84
CA ASN A 304 -30.47 2.38 -23.44
C ASN A 304 -31.75 2.84 -22.71
N LYS A 305 -31.64 3.76 -21.74
CA LYS A 305 -32.76 4.30 -20.94
C LYS A 305 -33.59 3.25 -20.18
N LYS A 306 -33.03 2.04 -19.96
CA LYS A 306 -33.68 0.94 -19.22
C LYS A 306 -33.51 1.08 -17.69
N ALA A 307 -32.52 1.84 -17.23
CA ALA A 307 -32.26 2.07 -15.81
C ALA A 307 -33.26 3.04 -15.14
N PRO A 308 -33.49 2.90 -13.81
CA PRO A 308 -34.34 3.82 -13.06
C PRO A 308 -33.82 5.26 -13.10
N LEU A 309 -34.75 6.22 -13.02
CA LEU A 309 -34.48 7.65 -13.22
C LEU A 309 -33.40 8.20 -12.28
N PHE A 310 -33.40 7.79 -11.01
CA PHE A 310 -32.39 8.20 -10.03
C PHE A 310 -30.97 7.77 -10.43
N GLN A 311 -30.78 6.52 -10.86
CA GLN A 311 -29.47 6.03 -11.30
C GLN A 311 -28.98 6.79 -12.55
N ARG A 312 -29.89 7.12 -13.47
CA ARG A 312 -29.56 7.90 -14.67
C ARG A 312 -29.10 9.32 -14.31
N ILE A 313 -29.77 9.98 -13.36
CA ILE A 313 -29.35 11.31 -12.88
C ILE A 313 -27.99 11.22 -12.19
N TYR A 314 -27.80 10.22 -11.32
CA TYR A 314 -26.53 10.04 -10.60
C TYR A 314 -25.35 9.86 -11.56
N PHE A 315 -25.43 8.91 -12.49
CA PHE A 315 -24.29 8.61 -13.38
C PHE A 315 -24.05 9.68 -14.44
N ASN A 316 -25.09 10.32 -14.97
CA ASN A 316 -24.92 11.33 -16.03
C ASN A 316 -24.56 12.72 -15.49
N VAL A 317 -25.02 13.07 -14.28
CA VAL A 317 -24.89 14.42 -13.72
C VAL A 317 -24.02 14.41 -12.46
N ILE A 318 -24.44 13.70 -11.41
CA ILE A 318 -23.77 13.77 -10.09
C ILE A 318 -22.32 13.27 -10.18
N LYS A 319 -22.10 12.08 -10.72
CA LYS A 319 -20.76 11.48 -10.86
C LYS A 319 -19.84 12.38 -11.68
N LYS A 320 -20.35 13.01 -12.75
CA LYS A 320 -19.60 13.93 -13.60
C LYS A 320 -19.20 15.19 -12.82
N ILE A 321 -20.14 15.82 -12.12
CA ILE A 321 -19.88 17.01 -11.30
C ILE A 321 -18.84 16.69 -10.21
N VAL A 322 -19.01 15.59 -9.48
CA VAL A 322 -18.07 15.17 -8.44
C VAL A 322 -16.67 14.94 -9.02
N SER A 323 -16.57 14.28 -10.18
CA SER A 323 -15.28 14.03 -10.84
C SER A 323 -14.60 15.32 -11.29
N VAL A 324 -15.37 16.30 -11.79
CA VAL A 324 -14.85 17.63 -12.18
C VAL A 324 -14.38 18.40 -10.95
N ILE A 325 -15.16 18.44 -9.87
CA ILE A 325 -14.78 19.11 -8.62
C ILE A 325 -13.50 18.47 -8.06
N ALA A 326 -13.43 17.14 -8.00
CA ALA A 326 -12.25 16.43 -7.53
C ALA A 326 -11.02 16.74 -8.39
N LEU A 327 -11.19 16.83 -9.72
CA LEU A 327 -10.11 17.19 -10.63
C LEU A 327 -9.62 18.61 -10.40
N ILE A 328 -10.54 19.58 -10.21
CA ILE A 328 -10.19 20.97 -9.90
C ILE A 328 -9.43 21.05 -8.57
N LEU A 329 -9.92 20.38 -7.52
CA LEU A 329 -9.24 20.33 -6.22
C LEU A 329 -7.86 19.70 -6.33
N PHE A 330 -7.71 18.62 -7.11
CA PHE A 330 -6.42 17.98 -7.36
C PHE A 330 -5.44 18.90 -8.09
N ILE A 331 -5.92 19.65 -9.10
CA ILE A 331 -5.12 20.62 -9.84
C ILE A 331 -4.67 21.74 -8.91
N ILE A 332 -5.57 22.29 -8.10
CA ILE A 332 -5.25 23.33 -7.11
C ILE A 332 -4.20 22.80 -6.13
N TYR A 333 -4.42 21.62 -5.54
CA TYR A 333 -3.47 21.00 -4.62
C TYR A 333 -2.10 20.79 -5.27
N SER A 334 -2.06 20.22 -6.47
CA SER A 334 -0.82 19.99 -7.20
C SER A 334 -0.11 21.31 -7.49
N LEU A 335 -0.81 22.34 -7.98
CA LEU A 335 -0.25 23.67 -8.20
C LEU A 335 0.27 24.29 -6.91
N THR A 336 -0.43 24.14 -5.77
CA THR A 336 0.05 24.66 -4.48
C THR A 336 1.33 23.98 -4.03
N VAL A 337 1.42 22.66 -4.16
CA VAL A 337 2.62 21.89 -3.78
C VAL A 337 3.78 22.18 -4.72
N PHE A 338 3.56 22.16 -6.03
CA PHE A 338 4.59 22.49 -7.01
C PHE A 338 5.06 23.94 -6.88
N SER A 339 4.15 24.88 -6.62
CA SER A 339 4.51 26.28 -6.42
C SER A 339 5.31 26.48 -5.13
N SER A 340 5.01 25.79 -4.02
CA SER A 340 5.87 25.86 -2.84
C SER A 340 7.26 25.30 -3.12
N GLU A 341 7.38 24.12 -3.72
CA GLU A 341 8.69 23.47 -3.93
C GLU A 341 9.54 24.19 -4.99
N LEU A 342 8.92 24.73 -6.05
CA LEU A 342 9.65 25.42 -7.11
C LEU A 342 10.00 26.87 -6.73
N LEU A 343 9.16 27.58 -5.97
CA LEU A 343 9.34 29.01 -5.73
C LEU A 343 10.06 29.35 -4.42
N LEU A 344 10.01 28.47 -3.41
CA LEU A 344 10.75 28.66 -2.16
C LEU A 344 12.27 28.80 -2.35
N PRO A 345 12.94 28.04 -3.24
CA PRO A 345 14.37 28.22 -3.49
C PRO A 345 14.74 29.57 -4.15
N PHE A 346 13.80 30.19 -4.88
CA PHE A 346 14.04 31.42 -5.62
C PHE A 346 13.47 32.67 -4.96
N ASN A 347 12.83 32.54 -3.79
CA ASN A 347 12.30 33.65 -3.00
C ASN A 347 11.39 34.62 -3.80
N LEU A 348 10.58 34.08 -4.73
CA LEU A 348 9.73 34.88 -5.60
C LEU A 348 8.34 35.12 -4.95
N PRO A 349 8.00 36.36 -4.51
CA PRO A 349 6.80 36.65 -3.72
C PRO A 349 5.46 36.49 -4.45
N ILE A 350 5.50 36.50 -5.79
CA ILE A 350 4.35 36.86 -6.62
C ILE A 350 3.47 35.65 -6.96
N LEU A 351 3.94 34.42 -6.72
CA LEU A 351 3.23 33.20 -7.18
C LEU A 351 2.93 32.14 -6.11
N SER A 352 3.40 32.27 -4.86
CA SER A 352 3.03 31.28 -3.84
C SER A 352 2.06 31.89 -2.80
N PRO A 353 0.83 31.35 -2.68
CA PRO A 353 -0.10 31.74 -1.61
C PRO A 353 0.48 31.54 -0.20
N LEU A 354 1.47 30.64 -0.09
CA LEU A 354 2.19 30.32 1.15
C LEU A 354 3.30 31.33 1.49
N TYR A 355 3.80 32.13 0.54
CA TYR A 355 4.85 33.12 0.80
C TYR A 355 4.40 34.15 1.85
N TYR A 356 3.19 34.68 1.74
CA TYR A 356 2.64 35.63 2.72
C TYR A 356 2.37 34.98 4.08
N ILE A 357 2.04 33.69 4.12
CA ILE A 357 1.84 32.94 5.37
C ILE A 357 3.19 32.73 6.05
N ILE A 358 4.21 32.27 5.33
CA ILE A 358 5.58 32.06 5.83
C ILE A 358 6.22 33.39 6.24
N GLN A 359 6.04 34.47 5.47
CA GLN A 359 6.58 35.78 5.81
C GLN A 359 5.86 36.41 7.02
N SER A 360 4.57 36.11 7.24
CA SER A 360 3.89 36.51 8.50
C SER A 360 4.38 35.68 9.70
N ILE A 361 4.78 34.42 9.49
CA ILE A 361 5.43 33.58 10.51
C ILE A 361 6.88 34.05 10.78
N GLU A 362 7.66 34.41 9.77
CA GLU A 362 9.04 34.91 9.95
C GLU A 362 9.08 36.31 10.57
N SER A 363 8.19 37.22 10.15
CA SER A 363 8.08 38.56 10.76
C SER A 363 7.51 38.54 12.18
N SER A 364 6.84 37.46 12.59
CA SER A 364 6.44 37.24 13.98
C SER A 364 7.51 36.50 14.80
N ALA A 365 8.45 35.79 14.15
CA ALA A 365 9.54 35.05 14.78
C ALA A 365 10.83 35.87 15.02
N PHE A 366 11.00 37.02 14.35
CA PHE A 366 12.07 37.99 14.64
C PHE A 366 11.59 39.21 15.44
#